data_AF-A0A917SU32-F1
#
_entry.id   AF-A0A917SU32-F1
#
_cell.length_a   1.000
_cell.length_b   1.000
_cell.length_c   1.000
_cell.angle_alpha   90.00
_cell.angle_beta   90.00
_cell.angle_gamma   90.00
#
_symmetry.space_group_name_H-M   'P 1'
#
loop_
_entity.id
_entity.type
_entity.pdbx_description
1 polymer ?
#
loop_
_entity_poly.entity_id
_entity_poly.type
_entity_poly.pdbx_seq_one_letter_code
_entity_poly.pdbx_strand_id
1 'polypeptide(L)'
;MIHAEAHSHMEGAVVPQPSFRSELPAEVVKSAARTIQILEYFDHVRREVSISEIAHALNYPQSSTSALLRSMVVMGYLQHDRQERTYRLTRRTGLLGAWLDPSLVRQGAIVNLAHGLSRHTQETVLLARMNANRVQVIYVADETGQPPHVTAGCQHDLARSAAGAALLAMLEDLQIRRILTRLNAERAEHEAPVDIAARIAEIAEGRRSGGYVGAGSCPGLMAVASQIRHGAAGDMLVLAIEGPRERVAPRTAALTGLIRAGLSNLSA
;
A
#
# COMPACT_ATOMS: atom_id res chain seq x y z
N MET A 1 7.40 47.97 -36.92
CA MET A 1 7.95 46.81 -37.64
C MET A 1 8.46 45.85 -36.57
N ILE A 2 7.80 44.69 -36.46
CA ILE A 2 8.29 43.40 -35.91
C ILE A 2 8.21 43.18 -34.38
N HIS A 3 7.11 42.48 -34.05
CA HIS A 3 6.92 41.26 -33.24
C HIS A 3 6.96 41.22 -31.70
N ALA A 4 5.80 40.76 -31.21
CA ALA A 4 5.46 40.19 -29.93
C ALA A 4 6.09 38.80 -29.65
N GLU A 5 5.82 38.33 -28.42
CA GLU A 5 5.76 36.94 -27.95
C GLU A 5 7.02 36.32 -27.33
N ALA A 6 6.92 36.08 -26.01
CA ALA A 6 7.40 34.86 -25.37
C ALA A 6 6.49 34.52 -24.16
N HIS A 7 5.23 34.20 -24.45
CA HIS A 7 4.47 33.30 -23.57
C HIS A 7 5.01 31.89 -23.79
N SER A 8 5.91 31.44 -22.92
CA SER A 8 6.36 30.05 -22.90
C SER A 8 5.29 29.20 -22.20
N HIS A 9 4.57 28.45 -23.02
CA HIS A 9 3.69 27.36 -22.63
C HIS A 9 4.43 26.31 -21.79
N MET A 10 4.06 26.15 -20.53
CA MET A 10 4.19 24.86 -19.83
C MET A 10 2.95 24.02 -20.17
N GLU A 11 2.99 23.39 -21.34
CA GLU A 11 2.04 22.33 -21.71
C GLU A 11 2.31 21.07 -20.86
N GLY A 12 1.26 20.66 -20.13
CA GLY A 12 0.91 19.25 -19.95
C GLY A 12 1.96 18.33 -19.32
N ALA A 13 2.34 18.58 -18.07
CA ALA A 13 2.79 17.47 -17.24
C ALA A 13 1.58 16.55 -17.00
N VAL A 14 1.49 15.48 -17.80
CA VAL A 14 0.55 14.37 -17.55
C VAL A 14 0.92 13.81 -16.18
N VAL A 15 0.20 14.26 -15.15
CA VAL A 15 0.29 13.68 -13.82
C VAL A 15 -0.06 12.20 -13.99
N PRO A 16 0.85 11.25 -13.68
CA PRO A 16 0.56 9.84 -13.82
C PRO A 16 -0.68 9.54 -12.99
N GLN A 17 -1.75 9.11 -13.67
CA GLN A 17 -3.00 8.77 -13.00
C GLN A 17 -2.71 7.63 -12.02
N PRO A 18 -3.05 7.76 -10.74
CA PRO A 18 -3.04 6.61 -9.85
C PRO A 18 -4.00 5.60 -10.46
N SER A 19 -3.58 4.34 -10.56
CA SER A 19 -4.47 3.23 -10.86
C SER A 19 -5.39 2.99 -9.66
N PHE A 20 -6.27 3.96 -9.39
CA PHE A 20 -7.44 3.74 -8.55
C PHE A 20 -8.22 2.61 -9.22
N ARG A 21 -8.33 1.48 -8.54
CA ARG A 21 -8.95 0.24 -9.04
C ARG A 21 -10.13 0.56 -9.96
N SER A 22 -10.00 0.23 -11.24
CA SER A 22 -11.07 0.38 -12.23
C SER A 22 -12.23 -0.58 -11.93
N GLU A 23 -11.97 -1.70 -11.25
CA GLU A 23 -12.98 -2.65 -10.82
C GLU A 23 -12.82 -2.99 -9.34
N LEU A 24 -13.82 -2.61 -8.55
CA LEU A 24 -13.96 -3.02 -7.17
C LEU A 24 -14.62 -4.40 -7.13
N PRO A 25 -14.28 -5.28 -6.16
CA PRO A 25 -14.99 -6.54 -5.98
C PRO A 25 -16.50 -6.32 -5.88
N ALA A 26 -17.29 -7.26 -6.43
CA ALA A 26 -18.76 -7.13 -6.52
C ALA A 26 -19.45 -6.93 -5.16
N GLU A 27 -18.82 -7.37 -4.08
CA GLU A 27 -19.28 -7.25 -2.69
C GLU A 27 -19.17 -5.83 -2.14
N VAL A 28 -18.38 -4.95 -2.77
CA VAL A 28 -18.13 -3.60 -2.27
C VAL A 28 -19.27 -2.66 -2.67
N VAL A 29 -19.91 -2.04 -1.67
CA VAL A 29 -20.95 -1.03 -1.89
C VAL A 29 -20.34 0.18 -2.61
N LYS A 30 -20.81 0.44 -3.83
CA LYS A 30 -20.26 1.46 -4.74
C LYS A 30 -20.12 2.83 -4.10
N SER A 31 -21.13 3.32 -3.37
CA SER A 31 -21.09 4.65 -2.74
C SER A 31 -20.01 4.76 -1.66
N ALA A 32 -19.82 3.71 -0.86
CA ALA A 32 -18.77 3.66 0.15
C ALA A 32 -17.39 3.73 -0.51
N ALA A 33 -17.15 2.90 -1.52
CA ALA A 33 -15.87 2.88 -2.22
C ALA A 33 -15.55 4.21 -2.92
N ARG A 34 -16.51 4.79 -3.64
CA ARG A 34 -16.33 6.09 -4.30
C ARG A 34 -15.99 7.20 -3.30
N THR A 35 -16.59 7.16 -2.10
CA THR A 35 -16.29 8.14 -1.04
C THR A 35 -14.84 8.01 -0.57
N ILE A 36 -14.35 6.78 -0.36
CA ILE A 36 -12.95 6.52 0.01
C ILE A 36 -11.99 6.91 -1.12
N GLN A 37 -12.28 6.53 -2.36
CA GLN A 37 -11.45 6.88 -3.52
C GLN A 37 -11.35 8.39 -3.74
N ILE A 38 -12.40 9.16 -3.44
CA ILE A 38 -12.32 10.63 -3.42
C ILE A 38 -11.34 11.12 -2.35
N LEU A 39 -11.38 10.58 -1.14
CA LEU A 39 -10.42 10.95 -0.07
C LEU A 39 -8.98 10.60 -0.47
N GLU A 40 -8.75 9.43 -1.06
CA GLU A 40 -7.44 9.01 -1.57
C GLU A 40 -6.96 9.91 -2.72
N TYR A 41 -7.87 10.35 -3.60
CA TYR A 41 -7.55 11.30 -4.65
C TYR A 41 -7.06 12.64 -4.10
N PHE A 42 -7.70 13.16 -3.04
CA PHE A 42 -7.22 14.35 -2.34
C PHE A 42 -5.83 14.14 -1.71
N ASP A 43 -5.56 12.99 -1.10
CA ASP A 43 -4.24 12.65 -0.54
C ASP A 43 -3.16 12.58 -1.63
N HIS A 44 -3.53 12.12 -2.83
CA HIS A 44 -2.64 12.06 -3.98
C HIS A 44 -2.30 13.45 -4.53
N VAL A 45 -3.30 14.29 -4.82
CA VAL A 45 -3.10 15.60 -5.47
C VAL A 45 -2.67 16.71 -4.51
N ARG A 46 -2.99 16.59 -3.21
CA ARG A 46 -2.61 17.52 -2.14
C ARG A 46 -2.92 19.00 -2.40
N ARG A 47 -4.01 19.25 -3.11
CA ARG A 47 -4.52 20.60 -3.41
C ARG A 47 -6.03 20.60 -3.47
N GLU A 48 -6.59 21.79 -3.63
CA GLU A 48 -8.00 21.96 -3.94
C GLU A 48 -8.29 21.49 -5.37
N VAL A 49 -9.44 20.85 -5.58
CA VAL A 49 -9.82 20.24 -6.87
C VAL A 49 -11.27 20.54 -7.24
N SER A 50 -11.53 20.73 -8.53
CA SER A 50 -12.89 20.89 -9.05
C SER A 50 -13.65 19.56 -9.14
N ILE A 51 -14.98 19.62 -9.26
CA ILE A 51 -15.82 18.42 -9.50
C ILE A 51 -15.43 17.73 -10.80
N SER A 52 -15.15 18.50 -11.86
CA SER A 52 -14.76 17.99 -13.17
C SER A 52 -13.46 17.20 -13.12
N GLU A 53 -12.47 17.71 -12.39
CA GLU A 53 -11.20 17.00 -12.19
C GLU A 53 -11.40 15.67 -11.47
N ILE A 54 -12.16 15.67 -10.36
CA ILE A 54 -12.46 14.43 -9.61
C ILE A 54 -13.22 13.43 -10.49
N ALA A 55 -14.29 13.88 -11.17
CA ALA A 55 -15.12 13.03 -12.00
C ALA A 55 -14.32 12.41 -13.16
N HIS A 56 -13.43 13.19 -13.78
CA HIS A 56 -12.56 12.71 -14.84
C HIS A 56 -11.49 11.73 -14.31
N ALA A 57 -10.78 12.11 -13.25
CA ALA A 57 -9.69 11.31 -12.69
C ALA A 57 -10.15 9.96 -12.13
N LEU A 58 -11.35 9.90 -11.56
CA LEU A 58 -11.93 8.67 -11.00
C LEU A 58 -12.90 7.96 -11.95
N ASN A 59 -13.10 8.49 -13.17
CA ASN A 59 -14.05 7.97 -14.15
C ASN A 59 -15.48 7.79 -13.59
N TYR A 60 -15.99 8.80 -12.88
CA TYR A 60 -17.33 8.79 -12.30
C TYR A 60 -18.28 9.74 -13.04
N PRO A 61 -19.58 9.39 -13.14
CA PRO A 61 -20.59 10.33 -13.63
C PRO A 61 -20.64 11.59 -12.76
N GLN A 62 -20.56 12.77 -13.39
CA GLN A 62 -20.49 14.07 -12.71
C GLN A 62 -21.64 14.31 -11.73
N SER A 63 -22.86 13.89 -12.06
CA SER A 63 -24.03 14.01 -11.19
C SER A 63 -23.85 13.25 -9.88
N SER A 64 -23.33 12.01 -9.96
CA SER A 64 -23.06 11.18 -8.79
C SER A 64 -21.89 11.71 -7.95
N THR A 65 -20.84 12.22 -8.60
CA THR A 65 -19.72 12.89 -7.93
C THR A 65 -20.20 14.12 -7.16
N SER A 66 -21.06 14.94 -7.77
CA SER A 66 -21.62 16.12 -7.10
C SER A 66 -22.43 15.76 -5.86
N ALA A 67 -23.26 14.72 -5.92
CA ALA A 67 -24.05 14.26 -4.78
C ALA A 67 -23.16 13.77 -3.62
N LEU A 68 -22.11 13.01 -3.93
CA LEU A 68 -21.13 12.55 -2.93
C LEU A 68 -20.39 13.72 -2.28
N LEU A 69 -19.84 14.64 -3.09
CA LEU A 69 -19.10 15.80 -2.58
C LEU A 69 -19.99 16.70 -1.71
N ARG A 70 -21.24 16.93 -2.12
CA ARG A 70 -22.21 17.69 -1.30
C ARG A 70 -22.45 17.02 0.05
N SER A 71 -22.61 15.70 0.06
CA SER A 71 -22.79 14.93 1.30
C SER A 71 -21.56 15.06 2.21
N MET A 72 -20.36 14.95 1.65
CA MET A 72 -19.11 15.10 2.41
C MET A 72 -18.89 16.53 2.94
N VAL A 73 -19.38 17.55 2.23
CA VAL A 73 -19.41 18.94 2.73
C VAL A 73 -20.37 19.08 3.91
N VAL A 74 -21.59 18.53 3.81
CA VAL A 74 -22.56 18.56 4.92
C VAL A 74 -22.04 17.84 6.16
N MET A 75 -21.32 16.72 5.97
CA MET A 75 -20.66 15.99 7.07
C MET A 75 -19.40 16.69 7.62
N GLY A 76 -18.95 17.78 6.99
CA GLY A 76 -17.79 18.55 7.42
C GLY A 76 -16.42 17.93 7.09
N TYR A 77 -16.36 16.94 6.20
CA TYR A 77 -15.09 16.36 5.74
C TYR A 77 -14.50 17.11 4.55
N LEU A 78 -15.34 17.79 3.78
CA LEU A 78 -14.92 18.70 2.71
C LEU A 78 -15.39 20.12 3.00
N GLN A 79 -14.64 21.09 2.49
CA GLN A 79 -15.09 22.47 2.32
C GLN A 79 -15.19 22.76 0.82
N HIS A 80 -16.23 23.47 0.41
CA HIS A 80 -16.43 23.91 -0.96
C HIS A 80 -16.20 25.43 -1.05
N ASP A 81 -15.25 25.82 -1.89
CA ASP A 81 -15.06 27.22 -2.29
C ASP A 81 -16.03 27.54 -3.43
N ARG A 82 -16.89 28.55 -3.23
CA ARG A 82 -17.89 28.93 -4.24
C ARG A 82 -17.32 29.81 -5.35
N GLN A 83 -16.25 30.56 -5.08
CA GLN A 83 -15.61 31.44 -6.05
C GLN A 83 -14.80 30.61 -7.03
N GLU A 84 -13.90 29.78 -6.49
CA GLU A 84 -13.01 28.92 -7.29
C GLU A 84 -13.71 27.63 -7.76
N ARG A 85 -14.89 27.32 -7.21
CA ARG A 85 -15.67 26.10 -7.50
C ARG A 85 -14.87 24.82 -7.22
N THR A 86 -13.99 24.90 -6.22
CA THR A 86 -13.11 23.83 -5.77
C THR A 86 -13.56 23.24 -4.45
N TYR A 87 -13.09 22.02 -4.18
CA TYR A 87 -13.27 21.31 -2.92
C TYR A 87 -11.91 21.08 -2.29
N ARG A 88 -11.87 21.02 -0.96
CA ARG A 88 -10.68 20.66 -0.18
C ARG A 88 -11.03 19.84 1.05
N LEU A 89 -10.12 18.97 1.48
CA LEU A 89 -10.24 18.25 2.76
C LEU A 89 -10.21 19.24 3.92
N THR A 90 -11.03 18.99 4.95
CA THR A 90 -10.95 19.72 6.22
C THR A 90 -9.99 18.99 7.17
N ARG A 91 -9.56 19.67 8.24
CA ARG A 91 -8.73 19.04 9.29
C ARG A 91 -9.44 17.85 9.97
N ARG A 92 -10.77 17.74 9.87
CA ARG A 92 -11.55 16.65 10.44
C ARG A 92 -11.10 15.29 9.90
N THR A 93 -10.68 15.21 8.63
CA THR A 93 -10.19 13.96 8.04
C THR A 93 -8.93 13.47 8.74
N GLY A 94 -7.96 14.36 9.00
CA GLY A 94 -6.73 14.02 9.72
C GLY A 94 -6.98 13.62 11.18
N LEU A 95 -7.96 14.27 11.84
CA LEU A 95 -8.33 13.93 13.22
C LEU A 95 -8.89 12.51 13.36
N LEU A 96 -9.42 11.89 12.30
CA LEU A 96 -9.89 10.50 12.34
C LEU A 96 -8.77 9.50 12.65
N GLY A 97 -7.53 9.81 12.25
CA GLY A 97 -6.35 8.96 12.45
C GLY A 97 -5.47 9.38 13.62
N ALA A 98 -5.85 10.43 14.38
CA ALA A 98 -4.99 11.01 15.42
C ALA A 98 -4.70 10.07 16.62
N TRP A 99 -5.48 8.99 16.76
CA TRP A 99 -5.30 7.96 17.79
C TRP A 99 -4.42 6.78 17.33
N LEU A 100 -4.03 6.74 16.05
CA LEU A 100 -3.14 5.72 15.51
C LEU A 100 -1.70 5.93 15.98
N ASP A 101 -0.89 4.87 15.90
CA ASP A 101 0.54 4.92 16.21
C ASP A 101 1.25 5.99 15.36
N PRO A 102 1.89 7.01 15.97
CA PRO A 102 2.61 8.06 15.25
C PRO A 102 3.79 7.56 14.40
N SER A 103 4.30 6.36 14.63
CA SER A 103 5.36 5.77 13.79
C SER A 103 4.84 5.32 12.42
N LEU A 104 3.55 5.01 12.33
CA LEU A 104 2.84 4.51 11.15
C LEU A 104 2.08 5.61 10.38
N VAL A 105 1.99 6.83 10.93
CA VAL A 105 1.42 7.96 10.19
C VAL A 105 2.43 8.55 9.21
N ARG A 106 1.94 9.38 8.28
CA ARG A 106 2.79 10.08 7.30
C ARG A 106 3.87 10.90 8.06
N GLN A 107 5.13 10.78 7.63
CA GLN A 107 6.34 11.32 8.31
C GLN A 107 6.76 10.57 9.58
N GLY A 108 6.04 9.52 9.97
CA GLY A 108 6.44 8.60 11.03
C GLY A 108 7.69 7.81 10.67
N ALA A 109 8.34 7.26 11.69
CA ALA A 109 9.66 6.66 11.55
C ALA A 109 9.67 5.43 10.62
N ILE A 110 8.60 4.63 10.62
CA ILE A 110 8.46 3.46 9.73
C ILE A 110 8.26 3.91 8.27
N VAL A 111 7.43 4.93 8.05
CA VAL A 111 7.19 5.48 6.70
C VAL A 111 8.49 6.09 6.15
N ASN A 112 9.23 6.85 6.96
CA ASN A 112 10.51 7.41 6.56
C ASN A 112 11.55 6.33 6.26
N LEU A 113 11.59 5.25 7.06
CA LEU A 113 12.43 4.09 6.78
C LEU A 113 12.07 3.46 5.45
N ALA A 114 10.78 3.26 5.14
CA ALA A 114 10.34 2.68 3.88
C ALA A 114 10.82 3.49 2.67
N HIS A 115 10.68 4.81 2.72
CA HIS A 115 11.19 5.71 1.69
C HIS A 115 12.73 5.70 1.59
N GLY A 116 13.43 5.66 2.72
CA GLY A 116 14.89 5.56 2.76
C GLY A 116 15.41 4.25 2.13
N LEU A 117 14.74 3.13 2.44
CA LEU A 117 15.04 1.83 1.85
C LEU A 117 14.78 1.86 0.35
N SER A 118 13.61 2.35 -0.09
CA SER A 118 13.30 2.43 -1.52
C SER A 118 14.33 3.26 -2.30
N ARG A 119 14.70 4.44 -1.80
CA ARG A 119 15.77 5.27 -2.41
C ARG A 119 17.09 4.53 -2.49
N HIS A 120 17.48 3.83 -1.43
CA HIS A 120 18.77 3.14 -1.36
C HIS A 120 18.82 1.89 -2.23
N THR A 121 17.74 1.11 -2.26
CA THR A 121 17.72 -0.18 -2.95
C THR A 121 17.29 -0.08 -4.41
N GLN A 122 16.64 1.02 -4.79
CA GLN A 122 15.96 1.21 -6.07
C GLN A 122 14.91 0.11 -6.32
N GLU A 123 14.20 -0.26 -5.26
CA GLU A 123 13.09 -1.22 -5.30
C GLU A 123 11.90 -0.65 -4.53
N THR A 124 10.70 -1.18 -4.77
CA THR A 124 9.48 -0.76 -4.08
C THR A 124 9.47 -1.32 -2.66
N VAL A 125 9.03 -0.52 -1.68
CA VAL A 125 8.91 -0.95 -0.29
C VAL A 125 7.46 -0.92 0.17
N LEU A 126 6.99 -2.05 0.68
CA LEU A 126 5.61 -2.28 1.08
C LEU A 126 5.53 -2.37 2.59
N LEU A 127 4.56 -1.66 3.16
CA LEU A 127 4.05 -1.93 4.49
C LEU A 127 2.77 -2.73 4.33
N ALA A 128 2.72 -3.91 4.94
CA ALA A 128 1.58 -4.81 4.82
C ALA A 128 1.15 -5.38 6.17
N ARG A 129 -0.10 -5.80 6.22
CA ARG A 129 -0.72 -6.46 7.38
C ARG A 129 -1.46 -7.72 6.95
N MET A 130 -1.79 -8.56 7.91
CA MET A 130 -2.74 -9.65 7.68
C MET A 130 -4.17 -9.12 7.73
N ASN A 131 -4.96 -9.38 6.70
CA ASN A 131 -6.40 -9.11 6.70
C ASN A 131 -7.13 -10.39 6.30
N ALA A 132 -7.87 -10.98 7.24
CA ALA A 132 -8.36 -12.36 7.14
C ALA A 132 -7.20 -13.31 6.75
N ASN A 133 -7.33 -14.07 5.65
CA ASN A 133 -6.31 -14.98 5.16
C ASN A 133 -5.53 -14.41 3.95
N ARG A 134 -5.38 -13.09 3.85
CA ARG A 134 -4.65 -12.40 2.79
C ARG A 134 -3.62 -11.44 3.37
N VAL A 135 -2.55 -11.19 2.62
CA VAL A 135 -1.67 -10.05 2.87
C VAL A 135 -2.34 -8.83 2.27
N GLN A 136 -2.53 -7.76 3.06
CA GLN A 136 -3.06 -6.49 2.58
C GLN A 136 -1.97 -5.43 2.67
N VAL A 137 -1.64 -4.83 1.53
CA VAL A 137 -0.72 -3.69 1.46
C VAL A 137 -1.45 -2.46 2.00
N ILE A 138 -0.87 -1.80 2.99
CA ILE A 138 -1.44 -0.59 3.61
C ILE A 138 -0.67 0.67 3.20
N TYR A 139 0.59 0.53 2.79
CA TYR A 139 1.40 1.64 2.27
C TYR A 139 2.42 1.16 1.26
N VAL A 140 2.72 2.00 0.27
CA VAL A 140 3.73 1.78 -0.76
C VAL A 140 4.67 2.98 -0.77
N ALA A 141 5.96 2.75 -0.51
CA ALA A 141 7.02 3.70 -0.77
C ALA A 141 7.73 3.28 -2.06
N ASP A 142 7.65 4.12 -3.09
CA ASP A 142 8.32 3.90 -4.37
C ASP A 142 9.11 5.15 -4.76
N GLU A 143 10.42 4.99 -4.83
CA GLU A 143 11.40 6.02 -5.16
C GLU A 143 12.24 5.58 -6.38
N THR A 144 11.71 4.65 -7.18
CA THR A 144 12.38 4.07 -8.36
C THR A 144 12.24 4.95 -9.60
N GLY A 145 11.31 5.91 -9.58
CA GLY A 145 10.96 6.72 -10.74
C GLY A 145 10.10 6.00 -11.80
N GLN A 146 9.71 4.75 -11.54
CA GLN A 146 8.79 3.98 -12.37
C GLN A 146 7.43 3.84 -11.69
N PRO A 147 6.33 3.65 -12.45
CA PRO A 147 5.04 3.34 -11.85
C PRO A 147 5.12 2.06 -11.01
N PRO A 148 4.66 2.08 -9.75
CA PRO A 148 4.74 0.90 -8.89
C PRO A 148 3.88 -0.24 -9.44
N HIS A 149 4.35 -1.47 -9.30
CA HIS A 149 3.60 -2.68 -9.69
C HIS A 149 2.40 -2.97 -8.75
N VAL A 150 2.35 -2.32 -7.59
CA VAL A 150 1.39 -2.56 -6.53
C VAL A 150 0.92 -1.23 -5.93
N THR A 151 -0.34 -1.17 -5.55
CA THR A 151 -0.95 0.00 -4.89
C THR A 151 -1.44 -0.36 -3.50
N ALA A 152 -1.58 0.65 -2.63
CA ALA A 152 -2.20 0.46 -1.32
C ALA A 152 -3.63 -0.11 -1.48
N GLY A 153 -4.02 -1.00 -0.57
CA GLY A 153 -5.30 -1.72 -0.62
C GLY A 153 -5.29 -2.99 -1.48
N CYS A 154 -4.23 -3.25 -2.25
CA CYS A 154 -4.04 -4.54 -2.92
C CYS A 154 -3.87 -5.68 -1.91
N GLN A 155 -4.38 -6.85 -2.30
CA GLN A 155 -4.25 -8.07 -1.53
C GLN A 155 -3.50 -9.12 -2.33
N HIS A 156 -2.65 -9.89 -1.66
CA HIS A 156 -1.94 -11.00 -2.28
C HIS A 156 -1.82 -12.20 -1.33
N ASP A 157 -1.22 -13.28 -1.84
CA ASP A 157 -1.22 -14.61 -1.21
C ASP A 157 -0.51 -14.62 0.15
N LEU A 158 -1.23 -15.02 1.21
CA LEU A 158 -0.69 -15.18 2.57
C LEU A 158 0.19 -16.41 2.72
N ALA A 159 -0.14 -17.51 2.04
CA ALA A 159 0.56 -18.77 2.18
C ALA A 159 1.90 -18.78 1.43
N ARG A 160 2.01 -18.08 0.30
CA ARG A 160 3.14 -18.20 -0.65
C ARG A 160 4.09 -17.02 -0.70
N SER A 161 3.65 -15.83 -0.32
CA SER A 161 4.49 -14.62 -0.43
C SER A 161 5.52 -14.51 0.70
N ALA A 162 6.56 -13.71 0.47
CA ALA A 162 7.56 -13.37 1.49
C ALA A 162 6.92 -12.62 2.68
N ALA A 163 6.10 -11.62 2.39
CA ALA A 163 5.35 -10.88 3.40
C ALA A 163 4.36 -11.80 4.16
N GLY A 164 3.78 -12.78 3.47
CA GLY A 164 2.92 -13.79 4.07
C GLY A 164 3.65 -14.68 5.07
N ALA A 165 4.85 -15.17 4.73
CA ALA A 165 5.71 -15.89 5.69
C ALA A 165 6.04 -15.03 6.91
N ALA A 166 6.40 -13.76 6.70
CA ALA A 166 6.72 -12.84 7.77
C ALA A 166 5.52 -12.59 8.71
N LEU A 167 4.31 -12.45 8.15
CA LEU A 167 3.07 -12.31 8.91
C LEU A 167 2.74 -13.57 9.70
N LEU A 168 2.75 -14.74 9.05
CA LEU A 168 2.48 -16.02 9.67
C LEU A 168 3.48 -16.33 10.79
N ALA A 169 4.74 -15.89 10.65
CA ALA A 169 5.76 -16.09 11.66
C ALA A 169 5.48 -15.39 13.00
N MET A 170 4.53 -14.44 13.07
CA MET A 170 4.06 -13.81 14.32
C MET A 170 3.00 -14.64 15.05
N LEU A 171 2.51 -15.71 14.42
CA LEU A 171 1.54 -16.65 14.99
C LEU A 171 2.22 -17.91 15.51
N GLU A 172 1.50 -18.67 16.33
CA GLU A 172 1.90 -20.01 16.76
C GLU A 172 1.75 -21.04 15.63
N ASP A 173 2.59 -22.08 15.62
CA ASP A 173 2.61 -23.09 14.55
C ASP A 173 1.27 -23.82 14.38
N LEU A 174 0.50 -23.99 15.46
CA LEU A 174 -0.84 -24.56 15.40
C LEU A 174 -1.81 -23.65 14.62
N GLN A 175 -1.71 -22.34 14.82
CA GLN A 175 -2.52 -21.35 14.11
C GLN A 175 -2.12 -21.31 12.63
N ILE A 176 -0.81 -21.31 12.34
CA ILE A 176 -0.28 -21.35 10.97
C ILE A 176 -0.80 -22.60 10.25
N ARG A 177 -0.71 -23.78 10.87
CA ARG A 177 -1.21 -25.03 10.31
C ARG A 177 -2.70 -24.93 9.96
N ARG A 178 -3.53 -24.42 10.88
CA ARG A 178 -4.97 -24.23 10.62
C ARG A 178 -5.25 -23.31 9.45
N ILE A 179 -4.53 -22.18 9.35
CA ILE A 179 -4.67 -21.24 8.24
C ILE A 179 -4.26 -21.89 6.91
N LEU A 180 -3.09 -22.54 6.87
CA LEU A 180 -2.59 -23.18 5.64
C LEU A 180 -3.45 -24.36 5.19
N THR A 181 -3.98 -25.15 6.13
CA THR A 181 -4.93 -26.22 5.81
C THR A 181 -6.19 -25.65 5.16
N ARG A 182 -6.74 -24.57 5.72
CA ARG A 182 -7.91 -23.90 5.15
C ARG A 182 -7.63 -23.32 3.76
N LEU A 183 -6.51 -22.63 3.61
CA LEU A 183 -6.10 -22.05 2.31
C LEU A 183 -5.89 -23.14 1.24
N ASN A 184 -5.33 -24.30 1.61
CA ASN A 184 -5.21 -25.43 0.70
C ASN A 184 -6.56 -26.05 0.29
N ALA A 185 -7.58 -25.93 1.14
CA ALA A 185 -8.93 -26.39 0.85
C ALA A 185 -9.73 -25.39 -0.01
N GLU A 186 -9.46 -24.09 0.14
CA GLU A 186 -10.12 -22.99 -0.59
C GLU A 186 -9.40 -22.60 -1.90
N ARG A 187 -8.24 -23.20 -2.20
CA ARG A 187 -7.42 -22.91 -3.38
C ARG A 187 -8.18 -23.17 -4.69
N ALA A 188 -7.78 -22.49 -5.76
CA ALA A 188 -8.27 -22.84 -7.09
C ALA A 188 -7.67 -24.20 -7.53
N GLU A 189 -8.40 -24.93 -8.39
CA GLU A 189 -7.98 -26.29 -8.80
C GLU A 189 -6.60 -26.31 -9.48
N HIS A 190 -6.28 -25.25 -10.24
CA HIS A 190 -5.00 -25.06 -10.94
C HIS A 190 -3.85 -24.60 -10.04
N GLU A 191 -4.13 -24.17 -8.80
CA GLU A 191 -3.10 -23.81 -7.83
C GLU A 191 -2.61 -25.07 -7.11
N ALA A 192 -1.30 -25.31 -7.13
CA ALA A 192 -0.72 -26.38 -6.33
C ALA A 192 -1.06 -26.18 -4.84
N PRO A 193 -1.21 -27.24 -4.03
CA PRO A 193 -1.29 -27.09 -2.59
C PRO A 193 0.05 -26.60 -2.02
N VAL A 194 0.00 -25.91 -0.88
CA VAL A 194 1.19 -25.56 -0.09
C VAL A 194 1.56 -26.77 0.76
N ASP A 195 2.81 -27.21 0.69
CA ASP A 195 3.33 -28.15 1.68
C ASP A 195 3.43 -27.45 3.04
N ILE A 196 2.50 -27.80 3.93
CA ILE A 196 2.35 -27.18 5.25
C ILE A 196 3.59 -27.44 6.11
N ALA A 197 4.18 -28.63 6.04
CA ALA A 197 5.33 -28.98 6.85
C ALA A 197 6.57 -28.21 6.38
N ALA A 198 6.81 -28.20 5.06
CA ALA A 198 7.91 -27.43 4.48
C ALA A 198 7.75 -25.92 4.77
N ARG A 199 6.53 -25.39 4.66
CA ARG A 199 6.27 -23.97 4.89
C ARG A 199 6.48 -23.57 6.36
N ILE A 200 6.06 -24.40 7.31
CA ILE A 200 6.33 -24.15 8.74
C ILE A 200 7.85 -24.17 9.02
N ALA A 201 8.59 -25.11 8.40
CA ALA A 201 10.05 -25.17 8.55
C ALA A 201 10.74 -23.91 7.99
N GLU A 202 10.30 -23.41 6.83
CA GLU A 202 10.80 -22.17 6.24
C GLU A 202 10.50 -20.95 7.13
N ILE A 203 9.28 -20.86 7.66
CA ILE A 203 8.88 -19.82 8.62
C ILE A 203 9.76 -19.87 9.88
N ALA A 204 10.05 -21.07 10.40
CA ALA A 204 10.90 -21.25 11.56
C ALA A 204 12.35 -20.80 11.29
N GLU A 205 12.88 -21.02 10.08
CA GLU A 205 14.17 -20.46 9.67
C GLU A 205 14.13 -18.94 9.59
N GLY A 206 13.08 -18.36 8.99
CA GLY A 206 12.89 -16.92 8.95
C GLY A 206 12.80 -16.27 10.32
N ARG A 207 12.20 -16.95 11.32
CA ARG A 207 12.19 -16.49 12.73
C ARG A 207 13.60 -16.39 13.32
N ARG A 208 14.53 -17.26 12.90
CA ARG A 208 15.95 -17.23 13.34
C ARG A 208 16.74 -16.16 12.59
N SER A 209 16.57 -16.07 11.27
CA SER A 209 17.34 -15.17 10.41
C SER A 209 16.82 -13.73 10.41
N GLY A 210 15.58 -13.50 10.85
CA GLY A 210 14.91 -12.19 10.84
C GLY A 210 14.51 -11.71 9.44
N GLY A 211 14.55 -12.59 8.43
CA GLY A 211 14.21 -12.27 7.05
C GLY A 211 13.48 -13.42 6.36
N TYR A 212 12.52 -13.06 5.52
CA TYR A 212 11.68 -13.98 4.76
C TYR A 212 11.81 -13.64 3.29
N VAL A 213 12.15 -14.63 2.46
CA VAL A 213 12.41 -14.44 1.02
C VAL A 213 11.44 -15.30 0.24
N GLY A 214 10.83 -14.75 -0.81
CA GLY A 214 9.86 -15.51 -1.58
C GLY A 214 9.18 -14.70 -2.68
N ALA A 215 8.02 -15.17 -3.13
CA ALA A 215 7.23 -14.46 -4.12
C ALA A 215 6.80 -13.07 -3.60
N GLY A 216 6.80 -12.09 -4.51
CA GLY A 216 6.23 -10.77 -4.27
C GLY A 216 4.71 -10.75 -4.34
N SER A 217 4.15 -9.55 -4.47
CA SER A 217 2.72 -9.27 -4.55
C SER A 217 2.09 -9.71 -5.88
N CYS A 218 2.87 -9.73 -6.97
CA CYS A 218 2.45 -10.11 -8.32
C CYS A 218 3.41 -11.13 -8.97
N PRO A 219 2.95 -11.88 -9.99
CA PRO A 219 3.81 -12.78 -10.76
C PRO A 219 5.05 -12.08 -11.33
N GLY A 220 6.20 -12.74 -11.31
CA GLY A 220 7.49 -12.19 -11.76
C GLY A 220 8.24 -11.36 -10.70
N LEU A 221 7.56 -10.96 -9.61
CA LEU A 221 8.17 -10.22 -8.52
C LEU A 221 8.69 -11.17 -7.42
N MET A 222 9.77 -10.75 -6.78
CA MET A 222 10.33 -11.37 -5.59
C MET A 222 10.42 -10.32 -4.50
N ALA A 223 10.23 -10.77 -3.25
CA ALA A 223 10.30 -9.90 -2.11
C ALA A 223 11.17 -10.48 -1.00
N VAL A 224 11.73 -9.56 -0.21
CA VAL A 224 12.34 -9.82 1.09
C VAL A 224 11.53 -9.08 2.13
N ALA A 225 11.05 -9.77 3.16
CA ALA A 225 10.24 -9.18 4.21
C ALA A 225 10.83 -9.41 5.60
N SER A 226 10.52 -8.50 6.52
CA SER A 226 10.78 -8.65 7.96
C SER A 226 9.59 -8.15 8.77
N GLN A 227 9.44 -8.71 9.95
CA GLN A 227 8.40 -8.34 10.91
C GLN A 227 8.72 -6.99 11.55
N ILE A 228 7.71 -6.15 11.70
CA ILE A 228 7.80 -4.93 12.49
C ILE A 228 7.38 -5.27 13.91
N ARG A 229 8.32 -5.19 14.86
CA ARG A 229 8.07 -5.49 16.29
C ARG A 229 7.84 -4.22 17.13
N HIS A 230 7.79 -3.05 16.49
CA HIS A 230 7.60 -1.77 17.18
C HIS A 230 6.18 -1.68 17.76
N GLY A 231 6.10 -1.26 19.03
CA GLY A 231 4.91 -1.36 19.86
C GLY A 231 3.96 -0.16 19.82
N ALA A 232 2.67 -0.47 19.88
CA ALA A 232 1.60 0.16 20.70
C ALA A 232 0.21 -0.36 20.29
N ALA A 233 0.06 -0.86 19.06
CA ALA A 233 -1.17 -1.46 18.58
C ALA A 233 -0.87 -2.92 18.21
N GLY A 234 -1.68 -3.88 18.65
CA GLY A 234 -1.54 -5.31 18.34
C GLY A 234 -1.69 -5.68 16.87
N ASP A 235 -1.38 -4.77 15.95
CA ASP A 235 -1.39 -4.96 14.51
C ASP A 235 -0.10 -5.65 14.08
N MET A 236 -0.26 -6.86 13.55
CA MET A 236 0.81 -7.61 12.91
C MET A 236 1.19 -6.95 11.59
N LEU A 237 2.32 -6.23 11.59
CA LEU A 237 2.83 -5.52 10.43
C LEU A 237 4.15 -6.10 9.93
N VAL A 238 4.36 -6.00 8.63
CA VAL A 238 5.60 -6.40 7.97
C VAL A 238 6.05 -5.32 7.01
N LEU A 239 7.37 -5.15 6.91
CA LEU A 239 8.01 -4.35 5.89
C LEU A 239 8.63 -5.27 4.85
N ALA A 240 8.35 -5.04 3.57
CA ALA A 240 8.88 -5.84 2.48
C ALA A 240 9.53 -4.97 1.41
N ILE A 241 10.71 -5.35 0.93
CA ILE A 241 11.32 -4.79 -0.28
C ILE A 241 10.97 -5.75 -1.42
N GLU A 242 10.36 -5.22 -2.48
CA GLU A 242 9.85 -5.98 -3.61
C GLU A 242 10.31 -5.38 -4.94
N GLY A 243 10.63 -6.26 -5.89
CA GLY A 243 10.99 -5.90 -7.26
C GLY A 243 11.06 -7.13 -8.17
N PRO A 244 11.41 -6.95 -9.45
CA PRO A 244 11.64 -8.04 -10.39
C PRO A 244 12.65 -9.05 -9.85
N ARG A 245 12.33 -10.33 -10.05
CA ARG A 245 13.11 -11.45 -9.52
C ARG A 245 14.58 -11.36 -9.87
N GLU A 246 14.91 -10.92 -11.07
CA GLU A 246 16.28 -10.82 -11.58
C GLU A 246 17.13 -9.82 -10.79
N ARG A 247 16.49 -8.77 -10.24
CA ARG A 247 17.16 -7.75 -9.42
C ARG A 247 17.24 -8.14 -7.95
N VAL A 248 16.16 -8.70 -7.42
CA VAL A 248 16.05 -9.00 -5.98
C VAL A 248 16.77 -10.28 -5.59
N ALA A 249 16.67 -11.35 -6.39
CA ALA A 249 17.24 -12.66 -6.08
C ALA A 249 18.74 -12.63 -5.68
N PRO A 250 19.65 -11.95 -6.41
CA PRO A 250 21.07 -11.91 -6.05
C PRO A 250 21.36 -11.07 -4.79
N ARG A 251 20.41 -10.25 -4.32
CA ARG A 251 20.61 -9.27 -3.24
C ARG A 251 19.88 -9.64 -1.94
N THR A 252 19.22 -10.80 -1.88
CA THR A 252 18.31 -11.19 -0.78
C THR A 252 18.92 -11.05 0.61
N ALA A 253 20.15 -11.51 0.82
CA ALA A 253 20.86 -11.38 2.10
C ALA A 253 21.17 -9.91 2.46
N ALA A 254 21.64 -9.12 1.49
CA ALA A 254 21.93 -7.69 1.70
C ALA A 254 20.66 -6.90 2.01
N LEU A 255 19.56 -7.15 1.27
CA LEU A 255 18.26 -6.53 1.50
C LEU A 255 17.69 -6.90 2.87
N THR A 256 17.81 -8.16 3.28
CA THR A 256 17.43 -8.60 4.64
C THR A 256 18.19 -7.81 5.70
N GLY A 257 19.50 -7.66 5.54
CA GLY A 257 20.35 -6.89 6.45
C GLY A 257 19.92 -5.43 6.55
N LEU A 258 19.60 -4.79 5.42
CA LEU A 258 19.13 -3.40 5.36
C LEU A 258 17.81 -3.21 6.11
N ILE A 259 16.82 -4.07 5.86
CA ILE A 259 15.51 -3.99 6.56
C ILE A 259 15.73 -4.14 8.06
N ARG A 260 16.49 -5.16 8.48
CA ARG A 260 16.75 -5.45 9.90
C ARG A 260 17.49 -4.31 10.60
N ALA A 261 18.52 -3.76 9.98
CA ALA A 261 19.26 -2.62 10.51
C ALA A 261 18.35 -1.40 10.67
N GLY A 262 17.54 -1.11 9.63
CA GLY A 262 16.56 -0.04 9.66
C GLY A 262 15.55 -0.18 10.80
N LEU A 263 14.95 -1.35 10.96
CA LEU A 263 13.97 -1.62 12.03
C LEU A 263 14.59 -1.61 13.43
N SER A 264 15.84 -2.04 13.57
CA SER A 264 16.54 -2.01 14.87
C SER A 264 16.80 -0.58 15.35
N ASN A 265 17.15 0.33 14.42
CA ASN A 265 17.34 1.75 14.74
C ASN A 265 16.06 2.48 15.15
N LEU A 266 14.88 1.93 14.84
CA LEU A 266 13.59 2.46 15.28
C LEU A 266 13.21 2.00 16.69
N SER A 267 13.88 0.97 17.22
CA SER A 267 13.57 0.37 18.53
C SER A 267 14.46 0.90 19.66
N ALA A 268 15.37 1.83 19.35
CA ALA A 268 16.32 2.46 20.26
C ALA A 268 15.95 3.93 20.50
#